data_AF-A0A8D9AH50-F1
#
_entry.id   AF-A0A8D9AH50-F1
#
_cell.length_a   1.000
_cell.length_b   1.000
_cell.length_c   1.000
_cell.angle_alpha   90.00
_cell.angle_beta   90.00
_cell.angle_gamma   90.00
#
_symmetry.space_group_name_H-M   'P 1'
#
loop_
_entity.id
_entity.type
_entity.pdbx_description
1 polymer ?
#
loop_
_entity_poly.entity_id
_entity_poly.type
_entity_poly.pdbx_seq_one_letter_code
_entity_poly.pdbx_strand_id
1 'polypeptide(L)'
;MGSLLMLLLLTSSVYTMDEGLERWKRQRVEAMKEQEPLLLNIRPVARGIPKTSDYRIFYKSEHGIISPLHDIPLYAVKRDRLFNMIVEMPKWTQTQMQMSLGESMNPIRPGNPMSNPYYTIWNYGTLAQTFEHPNTTDPNTGYKRDGQPLDVIEIGDDIPQRGDILRVKALGAIGILDKGRIDYKIIAINADDPK
;
A
#
# COMPACT_ATOMS: atom_id res chain seq x y z
N MET A 1 -68.18 -32.69 -16.59
CA MET A 1 -66.95 -33.31 -17.13
C MET A 1 -65.94 -32.21 -17.41
N GLY A 2 -64.70 -32.34 -16.96
CA GLY A 2 -63.60 -31.44 -17.34
C GLY A 2 -63.00 -30.64 -16.18
N SER A 3 -61.87 -31.13 -15.70
CA SER A 3 -60.97 -30.55 -14.68
C SER A 3 -60.22 -29.33 -15.21
N LEU A 4 -59.99 -28.30 -14.36
CA LEU A 4 -58.83 -27.43 -14.50
C LEU A 4 -58.23 -27.13 -13.13
N LEU A 5 -57.21 -27.91 -12.80
CA LEU A 5 -56.36 -27.80 -11.63
C LEU A 5 -55.41 -26.59 -11.82
N MET A 6 -55.61 -25.50 -11.07
CA MET A 6 -54.70 -24.36 -11.04
C MET A 6 -53.56 -24.68 -10.06
N LEU A 7 -52.46 -25.23 -10.58
CA LEU A 7 -51.26 -25.52 -9.80
C LEU A 7 -50.44 -24.23 -9.63
N LEU A 8 -50.48 -23.65 -8.42
CA LEU A 8 -49.54 -22.63 -7.97
C LEU A 8 -48.15 -23.25 -7.88
N LEU A 9 -47.28 -22.96 -8.85
CA LEU A 9 -45.84 -23.21 -8.73
C LEU A 9 -45.17 -21.98 -8.12
N LEU A 10 -45.14 -21.94 -6.79
CA LEU A 10 -44.15 -21.19 -6.04
C LEU A 10 -42.81 -21.91 -6.23
N THR A 11 -41.99 -21.50 -7.20
CA THR A 11 -40.59 -21.91 -7.22
C THR A 11 -39.85 -21.08 -6.19
N SER A 12 -39.73 -21.64 -4.98
CA SER A 12 -38.76 -21.20 -3.99
C SER A 12 -37.37 -21.32 -4.62
N SER A 13 -36.75 -20.18 -4.93
CA SER A 13 -35.33 -20.11 -5.24
C SER A 13 -34.56 -20.43 -3.95
N VAL A 14 -34.30 -21.71 -3.72
CA VAL A 14 -33.31 -22.15 -2.75
C VAL A 14 -31.95 -21.75 -3.32
N TYR A 15 -31.52 -20.53 -3.00
CA TYR A 15 -30.13 -20.11 -3.23
C TYR A 15 -29.25 -20.99 -2.36
N THR A 16 -28.65 -22.02 -2.97
CA THR A 16 -27.62 -22.81 -2.28
C THR A 16 -26.41 -21.93 -2.03
N MET A 17 -25.86 -21.94 -0.81
CA MET A 17 -24.66 -21.17 -0.41
C MET A 17 -23.47 -21.34 -1.39
N ASP A 18 -23.44 -22.46 -2.11
CA ASP A 18 -22.41 -22.81 -3.09
C ASP A 18 -22.44 -21.90 -4.35
N GLU A 19 -23.64 -21.59 -4.88
CA GLU A 19 -23.77 -20.69 -6.04
C GLU A 19 -23.44 -19.25 -5.68
N GLY A 20 -23.79 -18.83 -4.46
CA GLY A 20 -23.42 -17.53 -3.90
C GLY A 20 -21.91 -17.38 -3.75
N LEU A 21 -21.24 -18.44 -3.27
CA LEU A 21 -19.79 -18.49 -3.12
C LEU A 21 -19.08 -18.49 -4.47
N GLU A 22 -19.55 -19.26 -5.45
CA GLU A 22 -18.96 -19.30 -6.79
C GLU A 22 -19.20 -18.02 -7.60
N ARG A 23 -20.34 -17.36 -7.39
CA ARG A 23 -20.58 -16.01 -7.92
C ARG A 23 -19.66 -14.99 -7.25
N TRP A 24 -19.46 -15.08 -5.94
CA TRP A 24 -18.53 -14.24 -5.20
C TRP A 24 -17.08 -14.44 -5.67
N LYS A 25 -16.62 -15.68 -5.84
CA LYS A 25 -15.28 -16.00 -6.37
C LYS A 25 -15.09 -15.43 -7.77
N ARG A 26 -16.06 -15.58 -8.68
CA ARG A 26 -16.00 -15.02 -10.04
C ARG A 26 -15.95 -13.49 -10.03
N GLN A 27 -16.81 -12.83 -9.25
CA GLN A 27 -16.78 -11.38 -9.13
C GLN A 27 -15.47 -10.87 -8.51
N ARG A 28 -14.88 -11.64 -7.58
CA ARG A 28 -13.60 -11.34 -6.97
C ARG A 28 -12.46 -11.45 -7.98
N VAL A 29 -12.41 -12.53 -8.75
CA VAL A 29 -11.43 -12.72 -9.83
C VAL A 29 -11.56 -11.62 -10.88
N GLU A 30 -12.77 -11.25 -11.28
CA GLU A 30 -12.97 -10.21 -12.30
C GLU A 30 -12.59 -8.81 -11.81
N ALA A 31 -12.94 -8.46 -10.56
CA ALA A 31 -12.52 -7.19 -9.95
C ALA A 31 -10.98 -7.12 -9.76
N MET A 32 -10.33 -8.24 -9.50
CA MET A 32 -8.86 -8.31 -9.43
C MET A 32 -8.23 -8.07 -10.81
N LYS A 33 -8.81 -8.63 -11.89
CA LYS A 33 -8.33 -8.42 -13.27
C LYS A 33 -8.45 -6.97 -13.75
N GLU A 34 -9.44 -6.20 -13.29
CA GLU A 34 -9.58 -4.79 -13.67
C GLU A 34 -8.53 -3.87 -13.00
N GLN A 35 -7.95 -4.28 -11.87
CA GLN A 35 -6.96 -3.49 -11.12
C GLN A 35 -5.52 -3.99 -11.26
N GLU A 36 -5.31 -5.26 -11.63
CA GLU A 36 -3.99 -5.84 -11.92
C GLU A 36 -3.16 -5.17 -13.04
N PRO A 37 -3.72 -4.68 -14.18
CA PRO A 37 -2.89 -4.27 -15.31
C PRO A 37 -2.07 -3.01 -15.05
N LEU A 38 -2.43 -2.18 -14.07
CA LEU A 38 -1.74 -0.90 -13.82
C LEU A 38 -0.38 -1.06 -13.14
N LEU A 39 -0.19 -2.11 -12.32
CA LEU A 39 1.06 -2.32 -11.58
C LEU A 39 1.94 -3.42 -12.16
N LEU A 40 1.39 -4.32 -12.98
CA LEU A 40 2.11 -5.52 -13.46
C LEU A 40 3.43 -5.21 -14.17
N ASN A 41 3.58 -3.99 -14.68
CA ASN A 41 4.75 -3.54 -15.43
C ASN A 41 5.50 -2.38 -14.77
N ILE A 42 5.17 -2.03 -13.53
CA ILE A 42 5.92 -1.05 -12.75
C ILE A 42 7.06 -1.76 -12.04
N ARG A 43 8.28 -1.28 -12.26
CA ARG A 43 9.48 -1.83 -11.60
C ARG A 43 10.41 -0.76 -11.07
N PRO A 44 11.06 -0.99 -9.92
CA PRO A 44 12.13 -0.13 -9.44
C PRO A 44 13.35 -0.20 -10.37
N VAL A 45 14.00 0.94 -10.57
CA VAL A 45 15.22 1.10 -11.38
C VAL A 45 16.22 1.92 -10.57
N ALA A 46 17.24 1.22 -10.07
CA ALA A 46 18.35 1.84 -9.35
C ALA A 46 19.28 2.63 -10.31
N ARG A 47 19.75 3.79 -9.84
CA ARG A 47 20.73 4.66 -10.50
C ARG A 47 21.72 5.17 -9.45
N GLY A 48 22.94 5.50 -9.89
CA GLY A 48 23.99 5.96 -9.00
C GLY A 48 24.70 4.83 -8.23
N ILE A 49 25.56 5.20 -7.29
CA ILE A 49 26.40 4.26 -6.55
C ILE A 49 25.71 3.92 -5.22
N PRO A 50 25.44 2.65 -4.89
CA PRO A 50 24.85 2.28 -3.61
C PRO A 50 25.62 2.86 -2.41
N LYS A 51 24.88 3.27 -1.37
CA LYS A 51 25.41 3.87 -0.13
C LYS A 51 26.06 5.26 -0.30
N THR A 52 25.91 5.92 -1.44
CA THR A 52 26.30 7.33 -1.62
C THR A 52 25.07 8.23 -1.72
N SER A 53 25.24 9.53 -1.52
CA SER A 53 24.20 10.55 -1.65
C SER A 53 23.52 10.58 -3.02
N ASP A 54 24.12 9.97 -4.03
CA ASP A 54 23.68 10.05 -5.43
C ASP A 54 22.85 8.83 -5.84
N TYR A 55 22.74 7.83 -4.94
CA TYR A 55 21.92 6.65 -5.16
C TYR A 55 20.44 7.01 -5.23
N ARG A 56 19.76 6.55 -6.27
CA ARG A 56 18.33 6.77 -6.47
C ARG A 56 17.65 5.49 -6.94
N ILE A 57 16.40 5.29 -6.52
CA ILE A 57 15.53 4.27 -7.07
C ILE A 57 14.32 4.98 -7.68
N PHE A 58 14.24 4.95 -9.01
CA PHE A 58 13.10 5.44 -9.79
C PHE A 58 12.13 4.31 -10.08
N TYR A 59 10.93 4.63 -10.56
CA TYR A 59 9.94 3.64 -10.99
C TYR A 59 9.73 3.77 -12.49
N LYS A 60 9.72 2.63 -13.19
CA LYS A 60 9.50 2.58 -14.64
C LYS A 60 8.25 1.76 -14.94
N SER A 61 7.32 2.34 -15.69
CA SER A 61 6.20 1.66 -16.34
C SER A 61 6.50 1.41 -17.83
N GLU A 62 5.53 0.87 -18.56
CA GLU A 62 5.60 0.76 -20.04
C GLU A 62 5.72 2.12 -20.73
N HIS A 63 5.22 3.18 -20.09
CA HIS A 63 5.20 4.54 -20.65
C HIS A 63 6.41 5.39 -20.24
N GLY A 64 7.34 4.84 -19.44
CA GLY A 64 8.55 5.54 -19.03
C GLY A 64 8.72 5.62 -17.51
N ILE A 65 9.51 6.60 -17.06
CA ILE A 65 9.67 6.85 -15.61
C ILE A 65 8.38 7.48 -15.08
N ILE A 66 7.97 7.06 -13.89
CA ILE A 66 6.77 7.53 -13.18
C ILE A 66 7.12 7.92 -11.74
N SER A 67 6.28 8.75 -11.13
CA SER A 67 6.37 9.11 -9.71
C SER A 67 5.70 8.04 -8.85
N PRO A 68 6.39 7.45 -7.87
CA PRO A 68 5.76 6.54 -6.91
C PRO A 68 4.75 7.23 -5.98
N LEU A 69 4.87 8.55 -5.77
CA LEU A 69 3.94 9.30 -4.94
C LEU A 69 2.62 9.56 -5.67
N HIS A 70 2.70 9.92 -6.95
CA HIS A 70 1.56 10.47 -7.68
C HIS A 70 0.92 9.46 -8.64
N ASP A 71 1.74 8.63 -9.29
CA ASP A 71 1.28 7.80 -10.41
C ASP A 71 0.95 6.35 -9.99
N ILE A 72 1.47 5.89 -8.85
CA ILE A 72 1.04 4.63 -8.23
C ILE A 72 -0.29 4.90 -7.50
N PRO A 73 -1.38 4.15 -7.80
CA PRO A 73 -2.65 4.35 -7.10
C PRO A 73 -2.55 4.05 -5.61
N LEU A 74 -3.22 4.81 -4.74
CA LEU A 74 -3.32 4.47 -3.31
C LEU A 74 -3.91 3.07 -3.09
N TYR A 75 -5.02 2.77 -3.78
CA TYR A 75 -5.73 1.50 -3.64
C TYR A 75 -5.21 0.50 -4.66
N ALA A 76 -4.65 -0.61 -4.16
CA ALA A 76 -4.40 -1.80 -4.97
C ALA A 76 -5.72 -2.48 -5.33
N VAL A 77 -6.56 -2.70 -4.32
CA VAL A 77 -7.92 -3.23 -4.49
C VAL A 77 -8.88 -2.45 -3.61
N LYS A 78 -9.67 -1.55 -4.21
CA LYS A 78 -10.49 -0.60 -3.44
C LYS A 78 -11.59 -1.30 -2.64
N ARG A 79 -12.22 -2.32 -3.23
CA ARG A 79 -13.28 -3.11 -2.59
C ARG A 79 -12.79 -3.84 -1.33
N ASP A 80 -11.58 -4.37 -1.39
CA ASP A 80 -10.98 -5.15 -0.31
C ASP A 80 -10.16 -4.28 0.66
N ARG A 81 -10.11 -2.96 0.42
CA ARG A 81 -9.28 -2.02 1.18
C ARG A 81 -7.81 -2.45 1.23
N LEU A 82 -7.30 -2.93 0.09
CA LEU A 82 -5.87 -3.16 -0.09
C LEU A 82 -5.22 -1.90 -0.64
N PHE A 83 -4.10 -1.53 -0.04
CA PHE A 83 -3.35 -0.32 -0.37
C PHE A 83 -2.01 -0.67 -1.00
N ASN A 84 -1.51 0.18 -1.89
CA ASN A 84 -0.13 0.08 -2.39
C ASN A 84 0.82 0.78 -1.42
N MET A 85 1.68 -0.01 -0.80
CA MET A 85 2.81 0.46 -0.01
C MET A 85 4.06 0.41 -0.86
N ILE A 86 4.82 1.50 -0.86
CA ILE A 86 6.17 1.58 -1.44
C ILE A 86 7.17 1.26 -0.34
N VAL A 87 7.95 0.19 -0.50
CA VAL A 87 8.95 -0.23 0.49
C VAL A 87 10.21 0.63 0.39
N GLU A 88 10.59 1.30 1.48
CA GLU A 88 11.78 2.17 1.54
C GLU A 88 12.92 1.52 2.33
N MET A 89 12.59 0.86 3.44
CA MET A 89 13.56 0.16 4.28
C MET A 89 13.08 -1.26 4.59
N PRO A 90 13.65 -2.26 3.91
CA PRO A 90 13.40 -3.66 4.26
C PRO A 90 13.78 -3.94 5.72
N LYS A 91 13.08 -4.89 6.33
CA LYS A 91 13.37 -5.44 7.66
C LYS A 91 14.85 -5.84 7.77
N TRP A 92 15.43 -5.57 8.93
CA TRP A 92 16.84 -5.80 9.27
C TRP A 92 17.85 -5.00 8.45
N THR A 93 17.47 -3.84 7.92
CA THR A 93 18.38 -2.88 7.29
C THR A 93 18.67 -1.67 8.20
N GLN A 94 19.84 -1.05 8.00
CA GLN A 94 20.28 0.15 8.74
C GLN A 94 20.29 1.42 7.89
N THR A 95 20.39 1.30 6.57
CA THR A 95 20.48 2.49 5.71
C THR A 95 19.10 3.12 5.57
N GLN A 96 18.91 4.27 6.20
CA GLN A 96 17.70 5.07 6.01
C GLN A 96 17.58 5.48 4.55
N MET A 97 16.41 5.22 3.99
CA MET A 97 16.02 5.67 2.67
C MET A 97 14.60 6.20 2.76
N GLN A 98 14.29 7.13 1.88
CA GLN A 98 12.99 7.78 1.84
C GLN A 98 12.70 8.27 0.42
N MET A 99 11.43 8.35 0.09
CA MET A 99 10.93 9.03 -1.08
C MET A 99 11.29 10.52 -1.02
N SER A 100 11.73 11.07 -2.15
CA SER A 100 12.08 12.49 -2.23
C SER A 100 10.88 13.32 -2.67
N LEU A 101 10.44 14.27 -1.84
CA LEU A 101 9.38 15.23 -2.21
C LEU A 101 9.88 16.39 -3.07
N GLY A 102 11.18 16.68 -3.02
CA GLY A 102 11.81 17.81 -3.72
C GLY A 102 12.44 17.46 -5.07
N GLU A 103 12.53 16.17 -5.41
CA GLU A 103 13.09 15.73 -6.69
C GLU A 103 11.98 15.30 -7.67
N SER A 104 12.16 15.62 -8.95
CA SER A 104 11.26 15.19 -10.00
C SER A 104 11.13 13.67 -10.02
N MET A 105 9.90 13.18 -10.23
CA MET A 105 9.55 11.76 -10.24
C MET A 105 9.76 11.04 -8.90
N ASN A 106 9.91 11.78 -7.81
CA ASN A 106 9.92 11.30 -6.42
C ASN A 106 10.71 10.00 -6.19
N PRO A 107 11.99 9.90 -6.62
CA PRO A 107 12.76 8.68 -6.38
C PRO A 107 12.97 8.42 -4.89
N ILE A 108 13.19 7.16 -4.54
CA ILE A 108 13.72 6.80 -3.21
C ILE A 108 15.20 7.14 -3.18
N ARG A 109 15.66 7.81 -2.12
CA ARG A 109 17.03 8.26 -1.93
C ARG A 109 17.51 8.03 -0.50
N PRO A 110 18.84 8.04 -0.25
CA PRO A 110 19.36 8.03 1.11
C PRO A 110 18.83 9.21 1.92
N GLY A 111 18.35 8.90 3.12
CA GLY A 111 18.00 9.87 4.14
C GLY A 111 19.22 10.32 4.94
N ASN A 112 18.95 10.99 6.06
CA ASN A 112 20.00 11.28 7.03
C ASN A 112 20.50 9.99 7.69
N PRO A 113 21.75 9.94 8.17
CA PRO A 113 22.21 8.81 8.97
C PRO A 113 21.29 8.63 10.18
N MET A 114 20.84 7.40 10.43
CA MET A 114 20.09 7.12 11.66
C MET A 114 21.01 7.36 12.86
N SER A 115 20.52 8.08 13.86
CA SER A 115 21.26 8.30 15.12
C SER A 115 21.39 7.03 15.95
N ASN A 116 20.59 6.00 15.65
CA ASN A 116 20.51 4.76 16.40
C ASN A 116 21.22 3.62 15.64
N PRO A 117 22.16 2.87 16.26
CA PRO A 117 22.87 1.76 15.61
C PRO A 117 22.00 0.52 15.33
N TYR A 118 20.73 0.50 15.74
CA TYR A 118 19.87 -0.67 15.54
C TYR A 118 19.24 -0.73 14.14
N TYR A 119 19.05 -1.94 13.65
CA TYR A 119 18.32 -2.22 12.41
C TYR A 119 16.82 -1.95 12.59
N THR A 120 16.12 -1.59 11.52
CA THR A 120 14.65 -1.67 11.54
C THR A 120 14.22 -3.12 11.74
N ILE A 121 13.23 -3.37 12.61
CA ILE A 121 12.71 -4.72 12.88
C ILE A 121 11.47 -5.06 12.04
N TRP A 122 11.00 -4.11 11.25
CA TRP A 122 9.87 -4.24 10.33
C TRP A 122 10.23 -3.72 8.95
N ASN A 123 9.43 -4.10 7.95
CA ASN A 123 9.49 -3.46 6.65
C ASN A 123 8.86 -2.07 6.78
N TYR A 124 9.56 -1.05 6.31
CA TYR A 124 9.11 0.34 6.41
C TYR A 124 8.98 0.96 5.03
N GLY A 125 7.99 1.83 4.89
CA GLY A 125 7.74 2.51 3.65
C GLY A 125 6.57 3.48 3.77
N THR A 126 5.93 3.79 2.66
CA THR A 126 4.88 4.80 2.62
C THR A 126 3.73 4.44 1.69
N LEU A 127 2.55 5.00 1.92
CA LEU A 127 1.38 4.85 1.05
C LEU A 127 1.42 5.82 -0.13
N ALA A 128 1.23 5.29 -1.33
CA ALA A 128 1.08 6.10 -2.54
C ALA A 128 -0.11 7.08 -2.43
N GLN A 129 -0.02 8.23 -3.09
CA GLN A 129 -1.09 9.24 -3.15
C GLN A 129 -1.63 9.71 -1.79
N THR A 130 -0.75 9.76 -0.78
CA THR A 130 -1.06 10.35 0.53
C THR A 130 -0.14 11.53 0.83
N PHE A 131 -0.63 12.47 1.63
CA PHE A 131 0.17 13.61 2.09
C PHE A 131 -0.41 14.20 3.38
N GLU A 132 0.39 14.17 4.44
CA GLU A 132 0.06 14.71 5.75
C GLU A 132 0.31 16.22 5.80
N HIS A 133 -0.60 17.00 5.22
CA HIS A 133 -0.38 18.43 4.97
C HIS A 133 0.10 19.22 6.23
N PRO A 134 1.25 19.90 6.18
CA PRO A 134 1.96 20.38 7.38
C PRO A 134 1.30 21.56 8.10
N ASN A 135 0.34 22.23 7.45
CA ASN A 135 -0.44 23.31 8.06
C ASN A 135 -1.74 22.80 8.70
N THR A 136 -2.02 21.50 8.59
CA THR A 136 -3.18 20.88 9.21
C THR A 136 -2.87 20.55 10.66
N THR A 137 -3.66 21.07 11.58
CA THR A 137 -3.66 20.65 12.98
C THR A 137 -4.51 19.39 13.12
N ASP A 138 -3.94 18.34 13.68
CA ASP A 138 -4.66 17.10 13.94
C ASP A 138 -5.64 17.30 15.12
N PRO A 139 -6.94 16.96 14.95
CA PRO A 139 -7.96 17.25 15.95
C PRO A 139 -7.85 16.39 17.21
N ASN A 140 -7.20 15.22 17.13
CA ASN A 140 -7.09 14.30 18.26
C ASN A 140 -5.91 14.65 19.16
N THR A 141 -4.85 15.20 18.58
CA THR A 141 -3.57 15.43 19.28
C THR A 141 -3.25 16.91 19.45
N GLY A 142 -3.86 17.81 18.66
CA GLY A 142 -3.59 19.25 18.68
C GLY A 142 -2.27 19.66 18.03
N TYR A 143 -1.49 18.72 17.50
CA TYR A 143 -0.21 18.99 16.83
C TYR A 143 -0.37 19.13 15.30
N LYS A 144 0.55 19.86 14.68
CA LYS A 144 0.65 19.94 13.22
C LYS A 144 1.21 18.64 12.64
N ARG A 145 0.77 18.29 11.44
CA ARG A 145 1.28 17.13 10.68
C ARG A 145 2.71 17.32 10.15
N ASP A 146 3.39 16.23 9.88
CA ASP A 146 4.82 16.19 9.53
C ASP A 146 5.14 16.68 8.10
N GLY A 147 4.16 16.67 7.18
CA GLY A 147 4.36 17.05 5.79
C GLY A 147 4.96 15.95 4.92
N GLN A 148 4.81 14.68 5.30
CA GLN A 148 5.23 13.53 4.49
C GLN A 148 4.02 12.72 3.99
N PRO A 149 4.22 11.81 3.01
CA PRO A 149 3.27 10.75 2.74
C PRO A 149 3.11 9.82 3.97
N LEU A 150 1.94 9.21 4.14
CA LEU A 150 1.62 8.39 5.33
C LEU A 150 2.55 7.18 5.42
N ASP A 151 3.27 7.10 6.53
CA ASP A 151 4.22 6.03 6.77
C ASP A 151 3.56 4.71 7.12
N VAL A 152 4.21 3.61 6.75
CA VAL A 152 3.72 2.24 6.94
C VAL A 152 4.79 1.39 7.59
N ILE A 153 4.39 0.69 8.66
CA ILE A 153 5.12 -0.41 9.29
C ILE A 153 4.41 -1.69 8.85
N GLU A 154 5.05 -2.44 7.96
CA GLU A 154 4.56 -3.72 7.47
C GLU A 154 5.18 -4.86 8.31
N ILE A 155 4.30 -5.68 8.90
CA ILE A 155 4.65 -6.61 9.98
C ILE A 155 4.73 -8.08 9.53
N GLY A 156 4.66 -8.35 8.23
CA GLY A 156 4.72 -9.68 7.66
C GLY A 156 6.08 -10.37 7.84
N ASP A 157 6.09 -11.66 7.56
CA ASP A 157 7.28 -12.49 7.73
C ASP A 157 8.30 -12.26 6.61
N ASP A 158 7.82 -11.98 5.40
CA ASP A 158 8.67 -11.75 4.23
C ASP A 158 9.52 -10.48 4.34
N ILE A 159 10.63 -10.47 3.59
CA ILE A 159 11.54 -9.33 3.48
C ILE A 159 11.56 -8.88 2.01
N PRO A 160 10.65 -7.97 1.61
CA PRO A 160 10.65 -7.39 0.27
C PRO A 160 11.96 -6.65 -0.01
N GLN A 161 12.23 -6.44 -1.29
CA GLN A 161 13.30 -5.57 -1.72
C GLN A 161 12.91 -4.11 -1.54
N ARG A 162 13.94 -3.27 -1.41
CA ARG A 162 13.75 -1.83 -1.41
C ARG A 162 13.21 -1.39 -2.77
N GLY A 163 12.13 -0.63 -2.75
CA GLY A 163 11.42 -0.17 -3.94
C GLY A 163 10.33 -1.12 -4.43
N ASP A 164 10.11 -2.24 -3.75
CA ASP A 164 8.95 -3.09 -4.04
C ASP A 164 7.65 -2.36 -3.69
N ILE A 165 6.60 -2.70 -4.46
CA ILE A 165 5.25 -2.21 -4.23
C ILE A 165 4.44 -3.38 -3.66
N LEU A 166 4.07 -3.29 -2.39
CA LEU A 166 3.30 -4.32 -1.70
C LEU A 166 1.81 -3.95 -1.65
N ARG A 167 0.96 -4.97 -1.79
CA ARG A 167 -0.47 -4.84 -1.50
C ARG A 167 -0.66 -5.13 -0.02
N VAL A 168 -1.03 -4.14 0.77
CA VAL A 168 -1.11 -4.29 2.23
C VAL A 168 -2.53 -4.08 2.74
N LYS A 169 -2.89 -4.81 3.80
CA LYS A 169 -4.09 -4.59 4.62
C LYS A 169 -3.71 -3.72 5.80
N ALA A 170 -4.37 -2.58 5.97
CA ALA A 170 -4.18 -1.73 7.15
C ALA A 170 -4.88 -2.36 8.38
N LEU A 171 -4.14 -2.49 9.48
CA LEU A 171 -4.61 -3.10 10.74
C LEU A 171 -4.89 -2.04 11.82
N GLY A 172 -4.17 -0.92 11.78
CA GLY A 172 -4.31 0.17 12.74
C GLY A 172 -3.34 1.30 12.45
N ALA A 173 -3.25 2.26 13.37
CA ALA A 173 -2.31 3.38 13.28
C ALA A 173 -1.78 3.76 14.66
N ILE A 174 -0.53 4.22 14.71
CA ILE A 174 0.11 4.78 15.90
C ILE A 174 0.55 6.20 15.56
N GLY A 175 0.11 7.17 16.35
CA GLY A 175 0.58 8.55 16.25
C GLY A 175 1.84 8.75 17.09
N ILE A 176 2.93 9.14 16.45
CA ILE A 176 4.20 9.45 17.12
C ILE A 176 4.41 10.96 17.04
N LEU A 177 4.83 11.57 18.16
CA LEU A 177 5.25 12.96 18.15
C LEU A 177 6.74 13.04 17.79
N ASP A 178 7.08 13.38 16.55
CA ASP A 178 8.46 13.64 16.13
C ASP A 178 8.69 15.15 15.98
N LYS A 179 9.66 15.68 16.74
CA LYS A 179 10.06 17.10 16.70
C LYS A 179 8.89 18.09 16.75
N GLY A 180 7.88 17.78 17.56
CA GLY A 180 6.70 18.64 17.74
C GLY A 180 5.66 18.53 16.62
N ARG A 181 5.76 17.53 15.76
CA ARG A 181 4.77 17.21 14.72
C ARG A 181 4.20 15.81 14.95
N ILE A 182 2.91 15.67 14.68
CA ILE A 182 2.29 14.34 14.66
C ILE A 182 2.66 13.65 13.35
N ASP A 183 3.15 12.43 13.49
CA ASP A 183 3.62 11.56 12.43
C ASP A 183 2.94 10.19 12.63
N TYR A 184 1.99 9.87 11.76
CA TYR A 184 1.21 8.64 11.89
C TYR A 184 1.92 7.48 11.18
N LYS A 185 2.16 6.40 11.92
CA LYS A 185 2.60 5.11 11.38
C LYS A 185 1.42 4.18 11.23
N ILE A 186 1.05 3.85 10.00
CA ILE A 186 0.06 2.82 9.71
C ILE A 186 0.68 1.45 9.96
N ILE A 187 0.03 0.63 10.79
CA ILE A 187 0.41 -0.77 10.96
C ILE A 187 -0.33 -1.57 9.90
N ALA A 188 0.40 -2.30 9.08
CA ALA A 188 -0.16 -3.06 7.97
C ALA A 188 0.50 -4.44 7.84
N ILE A 189 -0.13 -5.33 7.09
CA ILE A 189 0.44 -6.64 6.74
C ILE A 189 0.26 -6.89 5.25
N ASN A 190 1.26 -7.50 4.61
CA ASN A 190 1.15 -7.94 3.22
C ASN A 190 -0.09 -8.82 3.03
N ALA A 191 -0.87 -8.55 1.98
CA ALA A 191 -2.08 -9.30 1.67
C ALA A 191 -1.81 -10.76 1.31
N ASP A 192 -0.59 -11.04 0.85
CA ASP A 192 -0.08 -12.37 0.49
C ASP A 192 0.66 -13.06 1.65
N ASP A 193 0.79 -12.41 2.82
CA ASP A 193 1.28 -13.07 4.03
C ASP A 193 0.29 -14.17 4.47
N PRO A 194 0.77 -15.35 4.91
CA PRO A 194 -0.10 -16.46 5.29
C PRO A 194 -0.95 -16.22 6.57
N LYS A 195 -0.68 -15.18 7.36
CA LYS A 195 -1.41 -14.83 8.59
C LYS A 195 -2.64 -13.96 8.32
#